data_AF-Q0UUQ4-F1
#
_entry.id   AF-Q0UUQ4-F1
#
_cell.length_a   1.000
_cell.length_b   1.000
_cell.length_c   1.000
_cell.angle_alpha   90.00
_cell.angle_beta   90.00
_cell.angle_gamma   90.00
#
_symmetry.space_group_name_H-M   'P 1'
#
loop_
_entity.id
_entity.type
_entity.pdbx_description
1 polymer ?
#
loop_
_entity_poly.entity_id
_entity_poly.type
_entity_poly.pdbx_seq_one_letter_code
_entity_poly.pdbx_strand_id
1 'polypeptide(L)'
;MATTATKVGHGLAKVLGIDLHYRNETGSDRITRGESVFSIDSADSYVEHEPTAWEWICHITPSGREWLEYFWSLFPFVHWISRYNLQWLTGDLVAGITVGAVVVPQSMAYAKLAQLPVEFGLYSSFMGVLIYWFFATSKDITIGPVAVLSTVTGNVILRAEERLPGVPRDIVASSLAIVSGAIVLFLGLIRLGWIVDLISLPAISAFMTGSAINIGVGQFPALMGIKNVSNREATYKVIINSLKHLGSTDINASFGLTALFLLYLIRFTCNQLAKRFPSRAKTFFFLNTLRTAFVILLYVLFSYLANRHHKANGTKPKITTLG
;
A
#
# COMPACT_ATOMS: atom_id res chain seq x y z
N MET A 1 6.62 62.83 -6.77
CA MET A 1 5.21 62.78 -6.33
C MET A 1 4.88 61.34 -5.99
N ALA A 2 4.49 61.04 -4.75
CA ALA A 2 4.19 59.66 -4.34
C ALA A 2 2.99 59.11 -5.11
N THR A 3 3.13 57.90 -5.65
CA THR A 3 2.08 57.17 -6.39
C THR A 3 0.85 56.95 -5.51
N THR A 4 -0.34 56.92 -6.11
CA THR A 4 -1.63 56.84 -5.40
C THR A 4 -1.71 55.61 -4.47
N ALA A 5 -1.08 54.50 -4.87
CA ALA A 5 -0.95 53.28 -4.04
C ALA A 5 -0.17 53.54 -2.74
N THR A 6 0.89 54.34 -2.80
CA THR A 6 1.73 54.67 -1.65
C THR A 6 0.95 55.50 -0.62
N LYS A 7 0.07 56.41 -1.06
CA LYS A 7 -0.78 57.21 -0.16
C LYS A 7 -1.83 56.35 0.56
N VAL A 8 -2.41 55.38 -0.14
CA VAL A 8 -3.37 54.44 0.45
C VAL A 8 -2.67 53.52 1.47
N GLY A 9 -1.46 53.04 1.16
CA GLY A 9 -0.64 52.26 2.09
C GLY A 9 -0.28 53.02 3.37
N HIS A 10 0.12 54.28 3.28
CA HIS A 10 0.40 55.12 4.45
C HIS A 10 -0.84 55.37 5.31
N GLY A 11 -2.01 55.50 4.70
CA GLY A 11 -3.28 55.63 5.41
C GLY A 11 -3.64 54.37 6.20
N LEU A 12 -3.47 53.19 5.59
CA LEU A 12 -3.73 51.90 6.23
C LEU A 12 -2.74 51.61 7.38
N ALA A 13 -1.45 51.90 7.18
CA ALA A 13 -0.44 51.73 8.22
C ALA A 13 -0.74 52.59 9.46
N LYS A 14 -1.21 53.84 9.25
CA LYS A 14 -1.61 54.75 10.34
C LYS A 14 -2.83 54.25 11.12
N VAL A 15 -3.77 53.59 10.45
CA VAL A 15 -4.97 53.00 11.09
C VAL A 15 -4.61 51.73 11.88
N LEU A 16 -3.65 50.96 11.40
CA LEU A 16 -3.18 49.72 12.03
C LEU A 16 -2.13 49.94 13.14
N GLY A 17 -1.74 51.19 13.40
CA GLY A 17 -0.72 51.52 14.41
C GLY A 17 0.68 51.05 14.04
N ILE A 18 0.94 50.80 12.75
CA ILE A 18 2.24 50.36 12.25
C ILE A 18 3.11 51.60 12.05
N ASP A 19 4.19 51.70 12.81
CA ASP A 19 5.11 52.81 12.72
C ASP A 19 6.00 52.69 11.47
N LEU A 20 5.74 53.55 10.49
CA LEU A 20 6.51 53.59 9.24
C LEU A 20 7.87 54.27 9.41
N HIS A 21 8.13 54.92 10.55
CA HIS A 21 9.35 55.68 10.81
C HIS A 21 10.40 54.94 11.65
N TYR A 22 10.18 53.67 11.98
CA TYR A 22 11.15 52.81 12.70
C TYR A 22 12.58 52.84 12.10
N ARG A 23 12.70 53.05 10.79
CA ARG A 23 13.98 53.09 10.06
C ARG A 23 14.83 54.34 10.31
N ASN A 24 14.29 55.41 10.89
CA ASN A 24 15.07 56.61 11.25
C ASN A 24 15.74 56.53 12.63
N GLU A 25 15.51 55.45 13.40
CA GLU A 25 16.16 55.26 14.69
C GLU A 25 17.58 54.68 14.57
N THR A 26 17.92 54.08 13.42
CA THR A 26 19.25 53.52 13.15
C THR A 26 20.02 54.35 12.12
N GLY A 27 20.66 55.42 12.61
CA GLY A 27 21.95 55.85 12.04
C GLY A 27 21.95 56.98 11.00
N SER A 28 21.09 58.00 11.12
CA SER A 28 21.37 59.29 10.48
C SER A 28 21.57 60.39 11.53
N ASP A 29 22.60 60.22 12.37
CA ASP A 29 23.04 61.30 13.25
C ASP A 29 23.51 62.51 12.41
N ARG A 30 23.07 63.70 12.80
CA ARG A 30 23.50 64.97 12.21
C ARG A 30 25.00 65.13 12.39
N ILE A 31 25.74 64.94 11.30
CA ILE A 31 27.20 65.05 11.24
C ILE A 31 27.62 66.43 11.77
N THR A 32 28.36 66.43 12.88
CA THR A 32 28.99 67.63 13.44
C THR A 32 30.46 67.63 13.03
N ARG A 33 30.96 68.79 12.58
CA ARG A 33 32.26 68.94 11.90
C ARG A 33 33.42 68.59 12.84
N GLY A 34 34.05 67.43 12.66
CA GLY A 34 35.28 67.05 13.38
C GLY A 34 35.55 65.56 13.57
N GLU A 35 34.59 64.67 13.31
CA GLU A 35 34.82 63.23 13.48
C GLU A 35 35.27 62.56 12.17
N SER A 36 36.44 61.91 12.22
CA SER A 36 36.96 61.07 11.15
C SER A 36 36.23 59.73 11.16
N VAL A 37 35.20 59.59 10.34
CA VAL A 37 34.56 58.29 10.10
C VAL A 37 35.37 57.57 9.03
N PHE A 38 35.78 56.34 9.32
CA PHE A 38 36.29 55.39 8.32
C PHE A 38 35.31 55.33 7.16
N SER A 39 35.75 55.72 5.96
CA SER A 39 34.93 55.70 4.75
C SER A 39 34.60 54.25 4.37
N ILE A 40 33.47 53.74 4.84
CA ILE A 40 32.78 52.58 4.27
C ILE A 40 32.13 53.08 2.98
N ASP A 41 32.93 53.41 1.96
CA ASP A 41 32.45 53.92 0.67
C ASP A 41 32.80 52.97 -0.50
N SER A 42 33.33 51.79 -0.18
CA SER A 42 33.68 50.75 -1.18
C SER A 42 32.96 49.42 -0.96
N ALA A 43 32.03 49.36 -0.01
CA ALA A 43 31.06 48.27 0.04
C ALA A 43 29.79 48.80 -0.60
N ASP A 44 29.49 48.37 -1.83
CA ASP A 44 28.12 48.46 -2.34
C ASP A 44 27.23 47.85 -1.24
N SER A 45 26.51 48.71 -0.54
CA SER A 45 25.61 48.30 0.52
C SER A 45 24.52 47.50 -0.18
N TYR A 46 24.62 46.18 -0.13
CA TYR A 46 23.58 45.29 -0.61
C TYR A 46 22.36 45.52 0.28
N VAL A 47 21.54 46.50 -0.07
CA VAL A 47 20.29 46.81 0.61
C VAL A 47 19.31 45.75 0.15
N GLU A 48 19.21 44.67 0.92
CA GLU A 48 18.18 43.65 0.75
C GLU A 48 16.81 44.35 0.83
N HIS A 49 16.09 44.41 -0.29
CA HIS A 49 14.71 44.93 -0.28
C HIS A 49 13.85 43.92 0.49
N GLU A 50 13.17 44.38 1.54
CA GLU A 50 12.21 43.56 2.25
C GLU A 50 11.14 43.10 1.25
N PRO A 51 10.93 41.78 1.07
CA PRO A 51 9.99 41.29 0.09
C PRO A 51 8.60 41.77 0.48
N THR A 52 7.91 42.41 -0.46
CA THR A 52 6.51 42.77 -0.23
C THR A 52 5.67 41.52 -0.06
N ALA A 53 4.58 41.58 0.72
CA ALA A 53 3.66 40.46 0.88
C ALA A 53 3.16 39.91 -0.48
N TRP A 54 3.11 40.79 -1.49
CA TRP A 54 2.78 40.43 -2.86
C TRP A 54 3.89 39.64 -3.56
N GLU A 55 5.16 40.06 -3.43
CA GLU A 55 6.30 39.29 -3.94
C GLU A 55 6.45 37.94 -3.24
N TRP A 56 6.15 37.87 -1.95
CA TRP A 56 6.11 36.61 -1.20
C TRP A 56 5.02 35.66 -1.73
N ILE A 57 3.80 36.18 -1.99
CA ILE A 57 2.73 35.38 -2.62
C ILE A 57 3.14 34.94 -4.03
N CYS A 58 3.68 35.85 -4.84
CA CYS A 58 4.16 35.53 -6.20
C CYS A 58 5.29 34.48 -6.19
N HIS A 59 6.14 34.46 -5.16
CA HIS A 59 7.17 33.45 -4.96
C HIS A 59 6.61 32.08 -4.53
N ILE A 60 5.43 32.05 -3.91
CA ILE A 60 4.76 30.82 -3.46
C ILE A 60 3.79 30.28 -4.53
N THR A 61 3.23 31.15 -5.37
CA THR A 61 2.38 30.73 -6.48
C THR A 61 3.23 30.06 -7.56
N PRO A 62 2.99 28.77 -7.87
CA PRO A 62 3.86 28.07 -8.82
C PRO A 62 3.72 28.67 -10.21
N SER A 63 4.85 28.82 -10.91
CA SER A 63 4.82 29.23 -12.32
C SER A 63 4.11 28.18 -13.17
N GLY A 64 3.55 28.57 -14.33
CA GLY A 64 2.87 27.62 -15.23
C GLY A 64 3.77 26.44 -15.65
N ARG A 65 5.09 26.65 -15.68
CA ARG A 65 6.09 25.62 -15.94
C ARG A 65 6.27 24.66 -14.76
N GLU A 66 6.27 25.16 -13.52
CA GLU A 66 6.32 24.31 -12.31
C GLU A 66 5.07 23.43 -12.18
N TRP A 67 3.90 23.94 -12.58
CA TRP A 67 2.68 23.13 -12.66
C TRP A 67 2.81 21.98 -13.66
N LEU A 68 3.39 22.24 -14.82
CA LEU A 68 3.67 21.21 -15.81
C LEU A 68 4.68 20.20 -15.25
N GLU A 69 5.82 20.66 -14.73
CA GLU A 69 6.85 19.79 -14.14
C GLU A 69 6.29 18.91 -13.01
N TYR A 70 5.41 19.47 -12.16
CA TYR A 70 4.68 18.69 -11.16
C TYR A 70 3.78 17.63 -11.81
N PHE A 71 2.99 17.98 -12.82
CA PHE A 71 2.13 17.01 -13.51
C PHE A 71 2.94 15.89 -14.19
N TRP A 72 4.08 16.21 -14.83
CA TRP A 72 4.99 15.21 -15.39
C TRP A 72 5.62 14.32 -14.30
N SER A 73 5.88 14.88 -13.11
CA SER A 73 6.40 14.11 -11.98
C SER A 73 5.39 13.09 -11.42
N LEU A 74 4.08 13.30 -11.63
CA LEU A 74 3.03 12.35 -11.24
C LEU A 74 3.02 11.08 -12.09
N PHE A 75 3.64 11.11 -13.28
CA PHE A 75 3.73 9.97 -14.19
C PHE A 75 5.19 9.53 -14.40
N PRO A 76 5.84 8.91 -13.39
CA PRO A 76 7.23 8.48 -13.51
C PRO A 76 7.49 7.51 -14.67
N PHE A 77 6.45 6.79 -15.13
CA PHE A 77 6.59 5.79 -16.19
C PHE A 77 7.14 6.34 -17.50
N VAL A 78 6.84 7.60 -17.80
CA VAL A 78 7.32 8.26 -19.03
C VAL A 78 8.84 8.37 -19.07
N HIS A 79 9.50 8.47 -17.91
CA HIS A 79 10.95 8.63 -17.82
C HIS A 79 11.71 7.33 -18.11
N TRP A 80 11.14 6.17 -17.73
CA TRP A 80 11.84 4.89 -17.87
C TRP A 80 11.40 4.07 -19.07
N ILE A 81 10.17 4.25 -19.59
CA ILE A 81 9.65 3.45 -20.70
C ILE A 81 10.49 3.60 -21.97
N SER A 82 11.03 4.79 -22.23
CA SER A 82 11.90 5.08 -23.38
C SER A 82 13.30 4.47 -23.27
N ARG A 83 13.72 4.08 -22.07
CA ARG A 83 15.02 3.45 -21.78
C ARG A 83 14.91 1.93 -21.57
N TYR A 84 13.75 1.35 -21.83
CA TYR A 84 13.46 -0.04 -21.53
C TYR A 84 14.04 -0.99 -22.60
N ASN A 85 14.77 -2.01 -22.18
CA ASN A 85 15.45 -2.96 -23.06
C ASN A 85 14.62 -4.25 -23.27
N LEU A 86 14.63 -4.81 -24.48
CA LEU A 86 14.07 -6.12 -24.83
C LEU A 86 14.63 -7.27 -23.97
N GLN A 87 15.88 -7.18 -23.52
CA GLN A 87 16.43 -8.17 -22.59
C GLN A 87 15.72 -8.13 -21.23
N TRP A 88 15.30 -6.95 -20.76
CA TRP A 88 14.50 -6.82 -19.54
C TRP A 88 13.08 -7.33 -19.75
N LEU A 89 12.49 -7.10 -20.93
CA LEU A 89 11.15 -7.59 -21.27
C LEU A 89 11.04 -9.10 -21.08
N THR A 90 12.03 -9.87 -21.53
CA THR A 90 11.99 -11.34 -21.40
C THR A 90 12.09 -11.80 -19.94
N GLY A 91 12.92 -11.12 -19.14
CA GLY A 91 13.03 -11.37 -17.70
C GLY A 91 11.74 -11.02 -16.96
N ASP A 92 11.17 -9.85 -17.22
CA ASP A 92 9.95 -9.34 -16.60
C ASP A 92 8.74 -10.16 -17.02
N LEU A 93 8.69 -10.67 -18.26
CA LEU A 93 7.64 -11.59 -18.72
C LEU A 93 7.65 -12.90 -17.93
N VAL A 94 8.83 -13.52 -17.76
CA VAL A 94 8.97 -14.76 -16.98
C VAL A 94 8.63 -14.52 -15.51
N ALA A 95 9.10 -13.41 -14.93
CA ALA A 95 8.77 -13.02 -13.57
C ALA A 95 7.26 -12.76 -13.41
N GLY A 96 6.65 -12.03 -14.34
CA GLY A 96 5.23 -11.70 -14.35
C GLY A 96 4.33 -12.92 -14.47
N ILE A 97 4.65 -13.88 -15.34
CA ILE A 97 3.92 -15.16 -15.43
C ILE A 97 4.05 -15.94 -14.11
N THR A 98 5.25 -15.96 -13.53
CA THR A 98 5.52 -16.68 -12.28
C THR A 98 4.76 -16.07 -11.10
N VAL A 99 4.80 -14.73 -10.95
CA VAL A 99 4.09 -14.00 -9.91
C VAL A 99 2.58 -14.08 -10.12
N GLY A 100 2.10 -13.92 -11.36
CA GLY A 100 0.69 -14.03 -11.72
C GLY A 100 0.10 -15.40 -11.35
N ALA A 101 0.83 -16.48 -11.61
CA ALA A 101 0.41 -17.84 -11.23
C ALA A 101 0.23 -18.02 -9.71
N VAL A 102 0.94 -17.23 -8.90
CA VAL A 102 0.81 -17.23 -7.42
C VAL A 102 -0.29 -16.28 -6.96
N VAL A 103 -0.39 -15.10 -7.57
CA VAL A 103 -1.33 -14.04 -7.18
C VAL A 103 -2.78 -14.44 -7.41
N VAL A 104 -3.09 -15.17 -8.49
CA VAL A 104 -4.46 -15.61 -8.81
C VAL A 104 -5.12 -16.38 -7.66
N PRO A 105 -4.60 -17.55 -7.23
CA PRO A 105 -5.21 -18.30 -6.13
C PRO A 105 -5.11 -17.58 -4.79
N GLN A 106 -4.03 -16.82 -4.57
CA GLN A 106 -3.85 -16.03 -3.36
C GLN A 106 -4.97 -14.97 -3.21
N SER A 107 -5.31 -14.28 -4.30
CA SER A 107 -6.34 -13.24 -4.31
C SER A 107 -7.74 -13.82 -4.08
N MET A 108 -8.01 -15.01 -4.63
CA MET A 108 -9.27 -15.72 -4.38
C MET A 108 -9.43 -16.11 -2.89
N ALA A 109 -8.35 -16.59 -2.26
CA ALA A 109 -8.36 -16.90 -0.84
C ALA A 109 -8.62 -15.66 0.01
N TYR A 110 -7.99 -14.52 -0.34
CA TYR A 110 -8.18 -13.26 0.36
C TYR A 110 -9.59 -12.67 0.18
N ALA A 111 -10.23 -12.85 -0.97
CA ALA A 111 -11.64 -12.47 -1.16
C ALA A 111 -12.58 -13.23 -0.20
N LYS A 112 -12.35 -14.54 0.02
CA LYS A 112 -13.09 -15.29 1.05
C LYS A 112 -12.86 -14.73 2.45
N LEU A 113 -11.63 -14.30 2.77
CA LEU A 113 -11.33 -13.59 4.01
C LEU A 113 -11.99 -12.21 4.11
N ALA A 114 -12.43 -11.61 3.01
CA ALA A 114 -13.24 -10.40 2.99
C ALA A 114 -14.76 -10.65 2.98
N GLN A 115 -15.22 -11.92 3.02
CA GLN A 115 -16.65 -12.28 2.88
C GLN A 115 -17.27 -11.88 1.53
N LEU A 116 -16.44 -11.81 0.50
CA LEU A 116 -16.86 -11.53 -0.86
C LEU A 116 -16.76 -12.79 -1.71
N PRO A 117 -17.55 -12.84 -2.80
CA PRO A 117 -17.33 -13.80 -3.87
C PRO A 117 -15.87 -13.75 -4.38
N VAL A 118 -15.33 -14.89 -4.80
CA VAL A 118 -13.89 -15.06 -5.12
C VAL A 118 -13.44 -14.19 -6.30
N GLU A 119 -14.37 -13.84 -7.18
CA GLU A 119 -14.17 -13.01 -8.37
C GLU A 119 -13.69 -11.61 -8.00
N PHE A 120 -14.14 -11.06 -6.87
CA PHE A 120 -13.70 -9.75 -6.39
C PHE A 120 -12.20 -9.70 -6.04
N GLY A 121 -11.63 -10.83 -5.61
CA GLY A 121 -10.18 -10.95 -5.41
C GLY A 121 -9.44 -10.78 -6.72
N LEU A 122 -9.94 -11.41 -7.79
CA LEU A 122 -9.36 -11.29 -9.13
C LEU A 122 -9.49 -9.87 -9.66
N TYR A 123 -10.66 -9.23 -9.52
CA TYR A 123 -10.87 -7.84 -9.94
C TYR A 123 -9.91 -6.88 -9.24
N SER A 124 -9.74 -7.02 -7.92
CA SER A 124 -8.82 -6.17 -7.15
C SER A 124 -7.36 -6.38 -7.54
N SER A 125 -6.94 -7.64 -7.75
CA SER A 125 -5.56 -7.94 -8.18
C SER A 125 -5.25 -7.44 -9.59
N PHE A 126 -6.22 -7.46 -10.51
CA PHE A 126 -6.05 -6.96 -11.87
C PHE A 126 -6.04 -5.42 -11.91
N MET A 127 -7.07 -4.79 -11.34
CA MET A 127 -7.23 -3.34 -11.38
C MET A 127 -6.13 -2.61 -10.59
N GLY A 128 -5.71 -3.17 -9.45
CA GLY A 128 -4.65 -2.59 -8.62
C GLY A 128 -3.32 -2.46 -9.35
N VAL A 129 -2.89 -3.52 -10.06
CA VAL A 129 -1.64 -3.50 -10.84
C VAL A 129 -1.75 -2.57 -12.05
N LEU A 130 -2.90 -2.60 -12.76
CA LEU A 130 -3.14 -1.77 -13.95
C LEU A 130 -3.03 -0.27 -13.62
N ILE A 131 -3.66 0.16 -12.53
CA ILE A 131 -3.62 1.57 -12.11
C ILE A 131 -2.23 1.94 -11.58
N TYR A 132 -1.60 1.07 -10.77
CA TYR A 132 -0.29 1.35 -10.19
C TYR A 132 0.77 1.64 -11.24
N TRP A 133 0.73 0.94 -12.38
CA TRP A 133 1.69 1.13 -13.47
C TRP A 133 1.80 2.59 -13.96
N PHE A 134 0.70 3.35 -13.99
CA PHE A 134 0.71 4.78 -14.37
C PHE A 134 1.42 5.67 -13.35
N PHE A 135 1.36 5.31 -12.06
CA PHE A 135 1.93 6.08 -10.95
C PHE A 135 3.16 5.39 -10.33
N ALA A 136 3.71 4.39 -11.03
CA ALA A 136 4.70 3.48 -10.46
C ALA A 136 6.03 4.20 -10.21
N THR A 137 6.38 4.34 -8.93
CA THR A 137 7.69 4.84 -8.49
C THR A 137 8.72 3.71 -8.39
N SER A 138 8.27 2.47 -8.21
CA SER A 138 9.12 1.27 -8.14
C SER A 138 8.62 0.18 -9.08
N LYS A 139 9.54 -0.36 -9.89
CA LYS A 139 9.29 -1.43 -10.87
C LYS A 139 9.09 -2.82 -10.26
N ASP A 140 9.60 -3.04 -9.04
CA ASP A 140 9.66 -4.36 -8.42
C ASP A 140 8.47 -4.63 -7.47
N ILE A 141 7.62 -3.64 -7.23
CA ILE A 141 6.46 -3.76 -6.34
C ILE A 141 5.25 -4.23 -7.14
N THR A 142 4.64 -5.33 -6.68
CA THR A 142 3.33 -5.78 -7.16
C THR A 142 2.25 -5.37 -6.16
N ILE A 143 1.21 -4.70 -6.63
CA ILE A 143 0.04 -4.33 -5.83
C ILE A 143 -1.02 -5.42 -5.95
N GLY A 144 -1.62 -5.81 -4.84
CA GLY A 144 -2.72 -6.77 -4.84
C GLY A 144 -3.37 -6.91 -3.47
N PRO A 145 -4.39 -7.78 -3.36
CA PRO A 145 -5.06 -8.03 -2.10
C PRO A 145 -4.07 -8.57 -1.04
N VAL A 146 -4.27 -8.15 0.20
CA VAL A 146 -3.45 -8.56 1.35
C VAL A 146 -4.35 -9.15 2.44
N ALA A 147 -3.89 -10.21 3.11
CA ALA A 147 -4.66 -10.93 4.12
C ALA A 147 -5.19 -10.04 5.27
N VAL A 148 -4.35 -9.11 5.77
CA VAL A 148 -4.73 -8.20 6.87
C VAL A 148 -5.87 -7.28 6.45
N LEU A 149 -5.70 -6.56 5.33
CA LEU A 149 -6.72 -5.64 4.81
C LEU A 149 -8.02 -6.37 4.44
N SER A 150 -7.91 -7.59 3.91
CA SER A 150 -9.07 -8.42 3.59
C SER A 150 -9.86 -8.80 4.85
N THR A 151 -9.16 -9.15 5.94
CA THR A 151 -9.77 -9.47 7.23
C THR A 151 -10.47 -8.25 7.84
N VAL A 152 -9.83 -7.09 7.81
CA VAL A 152 -10.42 -5.82 8.30
C VAL A 152 -11.66 -5.46 7.48
N THR A 153 -11.57 -5.55 6.15
CA THR A 153 -12.69 -5.31 5.24
C THR A 153 -13.87 -6.24 5.55
N GLY A 154 -13.62 -7.54 5.72
CA GLY A 154 -14.66 -8.50 6.11
C GLY A 154 -15.32 -8.17 7.44
N ASN A 155 -14.56 -7.70 8.43
CA ASN A 155 -15.12 -7.25 9.72
C ASN A 155 -16.00 -6.00 9.59
N VAL A 156 -15.68 -5.09 8.66
CA VAL A 156 -16.53 -3.92 8.37
C VAL A 156 -17.81 -4.34 7.68
N ILE A 157 -17.72 -5.24 6.69
CA ILE A 157 -18.88 -5.76 5.95
C ILE A 157 -19.88 -6.44 6.90
N LEU A 158 -19.41 -7.32 7.80
CA LEU A 158 -20.28 -8.02 8.76
C LEU A 158 -20.97 -7.04 9.72
N ARG A 159 -20.24 -6.04 10.23
CA ARG A 159 -20.83 -4.99 11.08
C ARG A 159 -21.83 -4.11 10.33
N ALA A 160 -21.60 -3.89 9.05
CA ALA A 160 -22.53 -3.14 8.21
C ALA A 160 -23.80 -3.96 7.93
N GLU A 161 -23.68 -5.27 7.71
CA GLU A 161 -24.79 -6.19 7.50
C GLU A 161 -25.74 -6.24 8.72
N GLU A 162 -25.20 -6.20 9.94
CA GLU A 162 -26.00 -6.12 11.18
C GLU A 162 -26.82 -4.81 11.28
N ARG A 163 -26.32 -3.71 10.74
CA ARG A 163 -26.97 -2.39 10.82
C ARG A 163 -27.86 -2.05 9.63
N LEU A 164 -27.54 -2.60 8.46
CA LEU A 164 -28.19 -2.33 7.18
C LEU A 164 -28.59 -3.67 6.54
N PRO A 165 -29.60 -4.36 7.10
CA PRO A 165 -30.06 -5.63 6.54
C PRO A 165 -30.60 -5.41 5.12
N GLY A 166 -30.12 -6.20 4.16
CA GLY A 166 -30.57 -6.19 2.77
C GLY A 166 -29.64 -5.51 1.77
N VAL A 167 -28.55 -4.86 2.21
CA VAL A 167 -27.54 -4.32 1.30
C VAL A 167 -26.55 -5.43 0.90
N PRO A 168 -26.31 -5.65 -0.41
CA PRO A 168 -25.29 -6.58 -0.88
C PRO A 168 -23.89 -6.26 -0.37
N ARG A 169 -23.14 -7.29 0.02
CA ARG A 169 -21.80 -7.17 0.63
C ARG A 169 -20.77 -6.52 -0.31
N ASP A 170 -20.91 -6.74 -1.61
CA ASP A 170 -20.11 -6.13 -2.67
C ASP A 170 -20.28 -4.61 -2.71
N ILE A 171 -21.50 -4.09 -2.56
CA ILE A 171 -21.75 -2.64 -2.54
C ILE A 171 -21.10 -1.99 -1.32
N VAL A 172 -21.18 -2.64 -0.16
CA VAL A 172 -20.51 -2.16 1.07
C VAL A 172 -18.99 -2.14 0.87
N ALA A 173 -18.42 -3.19 0.30
CA ALA A 173 -16.98 -3.28 0.03
C ALA A 173 -16.51 -2.20 -0.95
N SER A 174 -17.24 -1.99 -2.06
CA SER A 174 -16.96 -0.95 -3.04
C SER A 174 -17.06 0.45 -2.44
N SER A 175 -18.08 0.68 -1.61
CA SER A 175 -18.24 1.96 -0.90
C SER A 175 -17.08 2.22 0.05
N LEU A 176 -16.66 1.22 0.83
CA LEU A 176 -15.49 1.31 1.70
C LEU A 176 -14.21 1.61 0.92
N ALA A 177 -14.04 0.97 -0.24
CA ALA A 177 -12.89 1.20 -1.11
C ALA A 177 -12.87 2.64 -1.66
N ILE A 178 -14.01 3.18 -2.09
CA ILE A 178 -14.12 4.57 -2.57
C ILE A 178 -13.80 5.55 -1.44
N VAL A 179 -14.39 5.37 -0.25
CA VAL A 179 -14.14 6.27 0.89
C VAL A 179 -12.68 6.21 1.33
N SER A 180 -12.12 5.00 1.46
CA SER A 180 -10.72 4.82 1.85
C SER A 180 -9.77 5.40 0.78
N GLY A 181 -10.07 5.18 -0.49
CA GLY A 181 -9.32 5.74 -1.62
C GLY A 181 -9.39 7.27 -1.66
N ALA A 182 -10.55 7.87 -1.42
CA ALA A 182 -10.71 9.32 -1.34
C ALA A 182 -9.91 9.92 -0.18
N ILE A 183 -9.89 9.26 0.98
CA ILE A 183 -9.07 9.69 2.14
C ILE A 183 -7.59 9.62 1.78
N VAL A 184 -7.11 8.49 1.22
CA VAL A 184 -5.70 8.33 0.84
C VAL A 184 -5.30 9.33 -0.25
N LEU A 185 -6.18 9.56 -1.24
CA LEU A 185 -5.98 10.57 -2.27
C LEU A 185 -5.88 11.96 -1.66
N PHE A 186 -6.77 12.31 -0.74
CA PHE A 186 -6.75 13.59 -0.04
C PHE A 186 -5.44 13.78 0.72
N LEU A 187 -5.02 12.79 1.54
CA LEU A 187 -3.74 12.81 2.27
C LEU A 187 -2.53 12.94 1.33
N GLY A 188 -2.59 12.30 0.15
CA GLY A 188 -1.57 12.42 -0.89
C GLY A 188 -1.50 13.82 -1.51
N LEU A 189 -2.65 14.45 -1.79
CA LEU A 189 -2.72 15.81 -2.35
C LEU A 189 -2.17 16.86 -1.40
N ILE A 190 -2.40 16.71 -0.08
CA ILE A 190 -1.81 17.59 0.93
C ILE A 190 -0.36 17.22 1.30
N ARG A 191 0.25 16.27 0.57
CA ARG A 191 1.64 15.82 0.73
C ARG A 191 2.00 15.43 2.17
N LEU A 192 1.09 14.76 2.87
CA LEU A 192 1.31 14.24 4.24
C LEU A 192 2.22 12.99 4.27
N GLY A 193 3.05 12.76 3.25
CA GLY A 193 3.96 11.62 3.20
C GLY A 193 4.95 11.58 4.36
N TRP A 194 5.33 12.75 4.90
CA TRP A 194 6.23 12.88 6.05
C TRP A 194 5.70 12.19 7.32
N ILE A 195 4.39 11.97 7.45
CA ILE A 195 3.81 11.23 8.59
C ILE A 195 4.31 9.78 8.60
N VAL A 196 4.57 9.20 7.42
CA VAL A 196 5.08 7.82 7.32
C VAL A 196 6.47 7.71 7.93
N ASP A 197 7.28 8.77 7.87
CA ASP A 197 8.63 8.80 8.46
C ASP A 197 8.59 8.82 10.01
N LEU A 198 7.45 9.16 10.61
CA LEU A 198 7.25 9.06 12.07
C LEU A 198 7.02 7.63 12.54
N ILE A 199 6.72 6.69 11.62
CA ILE A 199 6.47 5.30 11.98
C ILE A 199 7.80 4.61 12.22
N SER A 200 8.12 4.35 13.48
CA SER A 200 9.38 3.71 13.87
C SER A 200 9.48 2.28 13.32
N LEU A 201 10.69 1.88 12.90
CA LEU A 201 10.97 0.50 12.45
C LEU A 201 10.53 -0.57 13.47
N PRO A 202 10.70 -0.38 14.80
CA PRO A 202 10.17 -1.31 15.79
C PRO A 202 8.64 -1.45 15.75
N ALA A 203 7.91 -0.35 15.53
CA ALA A 203 6.44 -0.40 15.43
C ALA A 203 5.99 -1.18 14.20
N ILE A 204 6.64 -0.97 13.05
CA ILE A 204 6.37 -1.73 11.82
C ILE A 204 6.66 -3.22 12.05
N SER A 205 7.80 -3.54 12.66
CA SER A 205 8.19 -4.93 12.97
C SER A 205 7.20 -5.61 13.93
N ALA A 206 6.77 -4.93 14.99
CA ALA A 206 5.78 -5.42 15.93
C ALA A 206 4.42 -5.65 15.25
N PHE A 207 3.98 -4.70 14.41
CA PHE A 207 2.74 -4.84 13.63
C PHE A 207 2.80 -6.00 12.65
N MET A 208 3.90 -6.17 11.91
CA MET A 208 4.10 -7.28 10.98
C MET A 208 4.09 -8.63 11.70
N THR A 209 4.78 -8.73 12.84
CA THR A 209 4.84 -9.95 13.65
C THR A 209 3.47 -10.30 14.23
N GLY A 210 2.78 -9.33 14.83
CA GLY A 210 1.42 -9.52 15.35
C GLY A 210 0.42 -9.90 14.25
N SER A 211 0.50 -9.25 13.09
CA SER A 211 -0.31 -9.58 11.92
C SER A 211 -0.04 -11.00 11.41
N ALA A 212 1.22 -11.43 11.37
CA ALA A 212 1.59 -12.78 10.96
C ALA A 212 1.01 -13.84 11.91
N ILE A 213 1.08 -13.63 13.23
CA ILE A 213 0.46 -14.51 14.23
C ILE A 213 -1.06 -14.54 14.03
N ASN A 214 -1.70 -13.38 13.90
CA ASN A 214 -3.15 -13.28 13.72
C ASN A 214 -3.62 -13.99 12.45
N ILE A 215 -2.92 -13.82 11.32
CA ILE A 215 -3.21 -14.53 10.07
C ILE A 215 -3.02 -16.03 10.25
N GLY A 216 -1.89 -16.46 10.83
CA GLY A 216 -1.59 -17.88 11.04
C GLY A 216 -2.65 -18.59 11.87
N VAL A 217 -3.08 -17.96 12.96
CA VAL A 217 -4.17 -18.45 13.80
C VAL A 217 -5.51 -18.44 13.06
N GLY A 218 -5.81 -17.40 12.30
CA GLY A 218 -7.05 -17.30 11.51
C GLY A 218 -7.17 -18.35 10.41
N GLN A 219 -6.04 -18.87 9.89
CA GLN A 219 -6.05 -19.96 8.91
C GLN A 219 -6.10 -21.36 9.54
N PHE A 220 -5.83 -21.50 10.85
CA PHE A 220 -5.74 -22.81 11.49
C PHE A 220 -7.06 -23.60 11.43
N PRO A 221 -8.25 -23.03 11.71
CA PRO A 221 -9.49 -23.80 11.61
C PRO A 221 -9.84 -24.19 10.17
N ALA A 222 -9.51 -23.33 9.20
CA ALA A 222 -9.66 -23.64 7.79
C ALA A 222 -8.75 -24.81 7.37
N LEU A 223 -7.51 -24.85 7.87
CA LEU A 223 -6.58 -25.95 7.65
C LEU A 223 -7.09 -27.27 8.24
N MET A 224 -7.68 -27.22 9.44
CA MET A 224 -8.25 -28.37 10.15
C MET A 224 -9.68 -28.73 9.68
N GLY A 225 -10.27 -28.01 8.74
CA GLY A 225 -11.62 -28.28 8.24
C GLY A 225 -12.75 -28.06 9.26
N ILE A 226 -12.51 -27.28 10.32
CA ILE A 226 -13.49 -27.03 11.39
C ILE A 226 -14.46 -25.94 10.94
N LYS A 227 -15.74 -26.29 10.73
CA LYS A 227 -16.75 -25.42 10.11
C LYS A 227 -17.43 -24.43 11.07
N ASN A 228 -17.25 -24.57 12.38
CA ASN A 228 -18.00 -23.82 13.41
C ASN A 228 -17.14 -22.91 14.31
N VAL A 229 -15.92 -22.54 13.89
CA VAL A 229 -15.09 -21.59 14.65
C VAL A 229 -15.08 -20.25 13.93
N SER A 230 -15.46 -19.19 14.64
CA SER A 230 -15.29 -17.83 14.15
C SER A 230 -13.80 -17.50 14.10
N ASN A 231 -13.20 -17.56 12.91
CA ASN A 231 -11.77 -17.30 12.67
C ASN A 231 -11.35 -15.84 12.90
N ARG A 232 -12.28 -14.98 13.32
CA ARG A 232 -12.09 -13.52 13.42
C ARG A 232 -12.33 -12.96 14.82
N GLU A 233 -12.56 -13.81 15.82
CA GLU A 233 -12.48 -13.39 17.21
C GLU A 233 -11.05 -12.97 17.57
N ALA A 234 -10.87 -12.33 18.72
CA ALA A 234 -9.54 -12.02 19.23
C ALA A 234 -8.65 -13.28 19.16
N THR A 235 -7.41 -13.12 18.69
CA THR A 235 -6.52 -14.23 18.31
C THR A 235 -6.44 -15.33 19.39
N TYR A 236 -6.45 -14.96 20.67
CA TYR A 236 -6.47 -15.91 21.78
C TYR A 236 -7.74 -16.77 21.83
N LYS A 237 -8.92 -16.21 21.55
CA LYS A 237 -10.19 -16.95 21.51
C LYS A 237 -10.23 -17.93 20.36
N VAL A 238 -9.70 -17.53 19.19
CA VAL A 238 -9.60 -18.43 18.03
C VAL A 238 -8.74 -19.63 18.38
N ILE A 239 -7.60 -19.44 19.05
CA ILE A 239 -6.76 -20.56 19.52
C ILE A 239 -7.54 -21.47 20.47
N ILE A 240 -8.17 -20.91 21.51
CA ILE A 240 -8.91 -21.68 22.52
C ILE A 240 -10.04 -22.48 21.87
N ASN A 241 -10.83 -21.83 21.01
CA ASN A 241 -11.97 -22.47 20.34
C ASN A 241 -11.51 -23.53 19.34
N SER A 242 -10.39 -23.30 18.66
CA SER A 242 -9.77 -24.29 17.76
C SER A 242 -9.33 -25.54 18.52
N LEU A 243 -8.66 -25.35 19.66
CA LEU A 243 -8.19 -26.46 20.50
C LEU A 243 -9.36 -27.22 21.15
N LYS A 244 -10.43 -26.53 21.54
CA LYS A 244 -11.64 -27.19 22.08
C LYS A 244 -12.37 -28.07 21.05
N HIS A 245 -12.36 -27.67 19.78
CA HIS A 245 -13.05 -28.37 18.70
C HIS A 245 -12.16 -29.33 17.90
N LEU A 246 -10.95 -29.62 18.38
CA LEU A 246 -10.00 -30.50 17.69
C LEU A 246 -10.55 -31.92 17.45
N GLY A 247 -11.44 -32.41 18.32
CA GLY A 247 -12.10 -33.71 18.15
C GLY A 247 -13.14 -33.77 17.03
N SER A 248 -13.57 -32.62 16.48
CA SER A 248 -14.56 -32.52 15.40
C SER A 248 -13.92 -32.37 14.00
N THR A 249 -12.65 -32.73 13.88
CA THR A 249 -11.84 -32.58 12.67
C THR A 249 -12.37 -33.46 11.53
N ASP A 250 -12.58 -32.86 10.35
CA ASP A 250 -13.05 -33.52 9.13
C ASP A 250 -11.85 -34.13 8.35
N ILE A 251 -12.12 -35.05 7.42
CA ILE A 251 -11.11 -35.65 6.53
C ILE A 251 -10.35 -34.58 5.71
N ASN A 252 -10.97 -33.40 5.53
CA ASN A 252 -10.35 -32.23 4.91
C ASN A 252 -9.06 -31.77 5.62
N ALA A 253 -8.90 -32.05 6.92
CA ALA A 253 -7.67 -31.74 7.64
C ALA A 253 -6.46 -32.52 7.13
N SER A 254 -6.67 -33.78 6.72
CA SER A 254 -5.60 -34.59 6.14
C SER A 254 -5.06 -33.94 4.87
N PHE A 255 -5.93 -33.39 4.02
CA PHE A 255 -5.54 -32.66 2.81
C PHE A 255 -4.83 -31.33 3.12
N GLY A 256 -5.31 -30.59 4.11
CA GLY A 256 -4.65 -29.36 4.55
C GLY A 256 -3.23 -29.60 5.07
N LEU A 257 -3.07 -30.60 5.95
CA LEU A 257 -1.78 -30.95 6.55
C LEU A 257 -0.81 -31.55 5.52
N THR A 258 -1.27 -32.41 4.62
CA THR A 258 -0.40 -32.97 3.57
C THR A 258 0.01 -31.91 2.55
N ALA A 259 -0.89 -30.95 2.22
CA ALA A 259 -0.55 -29.83 1.36
C ALA A 259 0.51 -28.94 2.02
N LEU A 260 0.33 -28.62 3.31
CA LEU A 260 1.29 -27.85 4.09
C LEU A 260 2.66 -28.55 4.16
N PHE A 261 2.66 -29.85 4.45
CA PHE A 261 3.87 -30.67 4.45
C PHE A 261 4.59 -30.62 3.09
N LEU A 262 3.85 -30.81 1.99
CA LEU A 262 4.42 -30.77 0.64
C LEU A 262 4.98 -29.39 0.28
N LEU A 263 4.31 -28.30 0.68
CA LEU A 263 4.82 -26.93 0.52
C LEU A 263 6.14 -26.74 1.29
N TYR A 264 6.25 -27.20 2.53
CA TYR A 264 7.51 -27.09 3.28
C TYR A 264 8.60 -28.01 2.73
N LEU A 265 8.24 -29.22 2.28
CA LEU A 265 9.16 -30.18 1.68
C LEU A 265 9.78 -29.62 0.40
N ILE A 266 8.97 -29.12 -0.54
CA ILE A 266 9.49 -28.52 -1.78
C ILE A 266 10.36 -27.31 -1.46
N ARG A 267 9.95 -26.45 -0.51
CA ARG A 267 10.75 -25.30 -0.07
C ARG A 267 12.13 -25.73 0.44
N PHE A 268 12.15 -26.69 1.36
CA PHE A 268 13.37 -27.18 1.99
C PHE A 268 14.29 -27.80 0.95
N THR A 269 13.76 -28.71 0.12
CA THR A 269 14.52 -29.39 -0.93
C THR A 269 15.08 -28.41 -1.96
N CYS A 270 14.29 -27.46 -2.46
CA CYS A 270 14.77 -26.45 -3.41
C CYS A 270 15.84 -25.55 -2.80
N ASN A 271 15.68 -25.12 -1.54
CA ASN A 271 16.69 -24.29 -0.86
C ASN A 271 18.00 -25.06 -0.62
N GLN A 272 17.93 -26.32 -0.22
CA GLN A 272 19.13 -27.14 -0.02
C GLN A 272 19.82 -27.48 -1.33
N LEU A 273 19.07 -27.76 -2.40
CA LEU A 273 19.61 -28.00 -3.74
C LEU A 273 20.22 -26.73 -4.34
N ALA A 274 19.63 -25.55 -4.11
CA ALA A 274 20.20 -24.28 -4.54
C ALA A 274 21.55 -24.00 -3.86
N LYS A 275 21.70 -24.34 -2.57
CA LYS A 275 22.98 -24.26 -1.85
C LYS A 275 24.01 -25.28 -2.35
N ARG A 276 23.57 -26.51 -2.65
CA ARG A 276 24.45 -27.61 -3.07
C ARG A 276 24.91 -27.48 -4.53
N PHE A 277 24.07 -26.92 -5.41
CA PHE A 277 24.35 -26.75 -6.83
C PHE A 277 24.16 -25.28 -7.27
N PRO A 278 25.16 -24.41 -6.99
CA PRO A 278 25.06 -22.98 -7.31
C PRO A 278 24.90 -22.72 -8.82
N SER A 279 25.42 -23.61 -9.68
CA SER A 279 25.28 -23.51 -11.14
C SER A 279 23.82 -23.58 -11.64
N ARG A 280 22.92 -24.21 -10.88
CA ARG A 280 21.48 -24.33 -11.22
C ARG A 280 20.57 -23.57 -10.24
N ALA A 281 21.13 -22.68 -9.43
CA ALA A 281 20.38 -21.94 -8.40
C ALA A 281 19.17 -21.18 -8.97
N LYS A 282 19.29 -20.61 -10.18
CA LYS A 282 18.18 -19.91 -10.86
C LYS A 282 16.98 -20.83 -11.11
N THR A 283 17.20 -22.06 -11.57
CA THR A 283 16.14 -23.03 -11.80
C THR A 283 15.45 -23.44 -10.50
N PHE A 284 16.23 -23.65 -9.43
CA PHE A 284 15.67 -23.96 -8.11
C PHE A 284 14.88 -22.79 -7.52
N PHE A 285 15.31 -21.55 -7.79
CA PHE A 285 14.56 -20.35 -7.40
C PHE A 285 13.19 -20.29 -8.08
N PHE A 286 13.11 -20.51 -9.40
CA PHE A 286 11.84 -20.55 -10.13
C PHE A 286 10.94 -21.70 -9.66
N LEU A 287 11.49 -22.90 -9.46
CA LEU A 287 10.75 -24.04 -8.90
C LEU A 287 10.18 -23.75 -7.51
N ASN A 288 10.97 -23.09 -6.65
CA ASN A 288 10.53 -22.71 -5.31
C ASN A 288 9.41 -21.66 -5.34
N THR A 289 9.42 -20.78 -6.34
CA THR A 289 8.38 -19.74 -6.51
C THR A 289 7.07 -20.33 -7.03
N LEU A 290 7.14 -21.25 -8.00
CA LEU A 290 5.98 -21.96 -8.55
C LEU A 290 5.39 -23.03 -7.61
N ARG A 291 6.04 -23.28 -6.48
CA ARG A 291 5.65 -24.29 -5.49
C ARG A 291 4.18 -24.19 -5.08
N THR A 292 3.69 -22.98 -4.80
CA THR A 292 2.30 -22.76 -4.37
C THR A 292 1.33 -23.12 -5.49
N ALA A 293 1.59 -22.65 -6.72
CA ALA A 293 0.79 -23.00 -7.89
C ALA A 293 0.79 -24.51 -8.17
N PHE A 294 1.96 -25.16 -8.10
CA PHE A 294 2.09 -26.61 -8.29
C PHE A 294 1.28 -27.40 -7.26
N VAL A 295 1.41 -27.08 -5.98
CA VAL A 295 0.64 -27.78 -4.92
C VAL A 295 -0.86 -27.56 -5.11
N ILE A 296 -1.29 -26.34 -5.46
CA ILE A 296 -2.71 -26.07 -5.71
C ILE A 296 -3.23 -26.93 -6.88
N LEU A 297 -2.53 -26.92 -8.02
CA LEU A 297 -2.92 -27.72 -9.19
C LEU A 297 -2.97 -29.22 -8.88
N LEU A 298 -1.98 -29.73 -8.13
CA LEU A 298 -1.92 -31.12 -7.71
C LEU A 298 -3.12 -31.50 -6.82
N TYR A 299 -3.48 -30.66 -5.86
CA TYR A 299 -4.60 -30.92 -4.95
C TYR A 299 -5.96 -30.73 -5.62
N VAL A 300 -6.06 -29.82 -6.58
CA VAL A 300 -7.24 -29.72 -7.46
C VAL A 300 -7.39 -30.99 -8.29
N LEU A 301 -6.30 -31.54 -8.84
CA LEU A 301 -6.33 -32.81 -9.56
C LEU A 301 -6.75 -33.97 -8.66
N PHE A 302 -6.21 -34.07 -7.44
CA PHE A 302 -6.64 -35.10 -6.48
C PHE A 302 -8.12 -34.97 -6.12
N SER A 303 -8.61 -33.76 -5.88
CA SER A 303 -10.03 -33.50 -5.61
C SER A 303 -10.91 -33.87 -6.80
N TYR A 304 -10.49 -33.52 -8.03
CA TYR A 304 -11.19 -33.90 -9.26
C TYR A 304 -11.26 -35.41 -9.43
N LEU A 305 -10.14 -36.13 -9.25
CA LEU A 305 -10.09 -37.59 -9.37
C LEU A 305 -10.99 -38.27 -8.33
N ALA A 306 -10.99 -37.79 -7.08
CA ALA A 306 -11.83 -38.32 -6.02
C ALA A 306 -13.33 -38.06 -6.22
N ASN A 307 -13.68 -36.92 -6.83
CA ASN A 307 -15.07 -36.53 -7.10
C ASN A 307 -15.56 -36.95 -8.50
N ARG A 308 -14.71 -37.55 -9.35
CA ARG A 308 -15.04 -37.93 -10.75
C ARG A 308 -16.25 -38.88 -10.86
N HIS A 309 -16.50 -39.68 -9.83
CA HIS A 309 -17.61 -40.63 -9.77
C HIS A 309 -18.85 -40.10 -9.01
N HIS A 310 -18.78 -38.87 -8.49
CA HIS A 310 -19.87 -38.24 -7.75
C HIS A 310 -20.78 -37.48 -8.74
N LYS A 311 -21.88 -38.09 -9.16
CA LYS A 311 -22.90 -37.38 -9.97
C LYS A 311 -23.51 -36.26 -9.13
N ALA A 312 -23.59 -35.06 -9.71
CA ALA A 312 -24.14 -33.85 -9.09
C ALA A 312 -25.65 -33.95 -8.86
N ASN A 313 -26.09 -34.84 -7.97
CA ASN A 313 -27.47 -34.98 -7.50
C ASN A 313 -27.60 -34.33 -6.11
N GLY A 314 -27.32 -33.03 -6.00
CA GLY A 314 -27.59 -32.24 -4.79
C GLY A 314 -26.82 -32.63 -3.51
N THR A 315 -25.85 -33.55 -3.59
CA THR A 315 -25.04 -34.00 -2.45
C THR A 315 -23.70 -33.29 -2.43
N LYS A 316 -23.28 -32.79 -1.25
CA LYS A 316 -22.01 -32.07 -1.05
C LYS A 316 -20.84 -32.91 -1.58
N PRO A 317 -19.87 -32.30 -2.28
CA PRO A 317 -18.68 -33.03 -2.73
C PRO A 317 -17.92 -33.61 -1.53
N LYS A 318 -17.39 -34.83 -1.69
CA LYS A 318 -16.66 -35.53 -0.61
C LYS A 318 -15.39 -34.76 -0.20
N ILE A 319 -14.83 -33.96 -1.12
CA ILE A 319 -13.60 -33.18 -0.93
C ILE A 319 -13.81 -31.81 -1.57
N THR A 320 -13.61 -30.74 -0.80
CA THR A 320 -13.75 -29.36 -1.28
C THR A 320 -12.41 -28.63 -1.12
N THR A 321 -11.82 -28.17 -2.23
CA THR A 321 -10.53 -27.44 -2.23
C THR A 321 -10.66 -25.94 -1.99
N LEU A 322 -11.85 -25.40 -2.21
CA LEU A 322 -12.24 -24.04 -1.90
C LEU A 322 -13.52 -24.14 -1.09
N GLY A 323 -13.40 -24.11 0.24
CA GLY A 323 -14.49 -24.36 1.21
C GLY A 323 -15.88 -23.90 0.81
#